data_AF-A0A5D2H9Q1-F1
#
_entry.id   AF-A0A5D2H9Q1-F1
#
_cell.length_a   1.000
_cell.length_b   1.000
_cell.length_c   1.000
_cell.angle_alpha   90.00
_cell.angle_beta   90.00
_cell.angle_gamma   90.00
#
_symmetry.space_group_name_H-M   'P 1'
#
loop_
_entity.id
_entity.type
_entity.pdbx_description
1 polymer ?
#
loop_
_entity_poly.entity_id
_entity_poly.type
_entity_poly.pdbx_seq_one_letter_code
_entity_poly.pdbx_strand_id
1 'polypeptide(L)'
;MATSSAAFKSREDHRKQLELEEARKAGLAPAEVDEDGKEINPHIPQFMSAAPWYLNAERPGLKHQRKWKSDPNYTKSWYERGTKIFQAEKYRKGACENCGAMTHDAKSCIERPRKKRAKWTNMHIAPDEKIETFELDYDGKRDRWNGYDPSTYARVIERYEARYEAKDEARRKYLKQQQLKKLEEKNSKIEGEGEGGEVSDEGDALKLVESKQMELSKVERRVRTTGGGSTGSVRNLRIREDIAKYLFNLDCNSAYYDPKSRSMREDPLPDADPGVSCRVFSLKSTCTNLWVKIDKYVNMYKFF
;
A
#
# COMPACT_ATOMS: atom_id res chain seq x y z
N MET A 1 14.08 -12.61 52.47
CA MET A 1 14.96 -13.79 52.32
C MET A 1 14.18 -14.83 51.52
N ALA A 2 14.37 -14.89 50.20
CA ALA A 2 13.71 -15.88 49.34
C ALA A 2 14.72 -16.98 49.01
N THR A 3 14.47 -18.20 49.50
CA THR A 3 15.27 -19.38 49.22
C THR A 3 14.91 -19.93 47.85
N SER A 4 15.77 -19.71 46.85
CA SER A 4 15.70 -20.37 45.55
C SER A 4 16.14 -21.84 45.69
N SER A 5 15.22 -22.73 46.05
CA SER A 5 15.47 -24.16 46.03
C SER A 5 15.38 -24.68 44.58
N ALA A 6 16.48 -24.57 43.83
CA ALA A 6 16.65 -25.37 42.63
C ALA A 6 16.76 -26.84 43.05
N ALA A 7 15.64 -27.57 43.01
CA ALA A 7 15.63 -28.99 43.28
C ALA A 7 16.53 -29.70 42.25
N PHE A 8 17.63 -30.31 42.71
CA PHE A 8 18.45 -31.17 41.86
C PHE A 8 17.56 -32.31 41.33
N LYS A 9 17.33 -32.33 40.01
CA LYS A 9 16.61 -33.42 39.35
C LYS A 9 17.40 -34.71 39.53
N SER A 10 16.73 -35.82 39.86
CA SER A 10 17.37 -37.14 39.90
C SER A 10 17.96 -37.47 38.52
N ARG A 11 19.03 -38.27 38.48
CA ARG A 11 19.64 -38.74 37.23
C ARG A 11 18.61 -39.44 36.33
N GLU A 12 17.65 -40.12 36.93
CA GLU A 12 16.54 -40.78 36.24
C GLU A 12 15.57 -39.76 35.62
N ASP A 13 15.26 -38.67 36.32
CA ASP A 13 14.36 -37.62 35.83
C ASP A 13 15.00 -36.81 34.70
N HIS A 14 16.31 -36.56 34.78
CA HIS A 14 17.06 -35.94 33.69
C HIS A 14 17.06 -36.82 32.42
N ARG A 15 17.24 -38.14 32.58
CA ARG A 15 17.16 -39.08 31.46
C ARG A 15 15.76 -39.09 30.84
N LYS A 16 14.71 -39.15 31.67
CA LYS A 16 13.32 -39.08 31.21
C LYS A 16 13.02 -37.77 30.47
N GLN A 17 13.56 -36.63 30.93
CA GLN A 17 13.38 -35.35 30.25
C GLN A 17 14.03 -35.33 28.87
N LEU A 18 15.26 -35.85 28.74
CA LEU A 18 15.92 -35.97 27.44
C LEU A 18 15.15 -36.90 26.49
N GLU A 19 14.69 -38.05 26.96
CA GLU A 19 13.89 -38.99 26.17
C GLU A 19 12.55 -38.37 25.74
N LEU A 20 11.92 -37.57 26.61
CA LEU A 20 10.70 -36.82 26.27
C LEU A 20 10.98 -35.72 25.25
N GLU A 21 12.08 -35.00 25.37
CA GLU A 21 12.50 -33.98 24.39
C GLU A 21 12.80 -34.60 23.02
N GLU A 22 13.48 -35.76 22.99
CA GLU A 22 13.73 -36.52 21.77
C GLU A 22 12.43 -37.04 21.14
N ALA A 23 11.51 -37.57 21.95
CA ALA A 23 10.20 -38.01 21.49
C ALA A 23 9.36 -36.84 20.95
N ARG A 24 9.42 -35.67 21.58
CA ARG A 24 8.77 -34.43 21.10
C ARG A 24 9.39 -33.95 19.79
N LYS A 25 10.71 -33.97 19.69
CA LYS A 25 11.45 -33.61 18.48
C LYS A 25 11.18 -34.57 17.32
N ALA A 26 10.89 -35.83 17.62
CA ALA A 26 10.46 -36.84 16.66
C ALA A 26 8.96 -36.74 16.31
N GLY A 27 8.18 -35.87 16.97
CA GLY A 27 6.74 -35.73 16.77
C GLY A 27 5.90 -36.87 17.36
N LEU A 28 6.49 -37.72 18.20
CA LEU A 28 5.81 -38.84 18.87
C LEU A 28 5.07 -38.41 20.15
N ALA A 29 5.55 -37.34 20.80
CA ALA A 29 4.97 -36.79 22.02
C ALA A 29 4.41 -35.38 21.78
N PRO A 30 3.33 -34.97 22.47
CA PRO A 30 2.76 -33.65 22.33
C PRO A 30 3.75 -32.56 22.76
N ALA A 31 3.68 -31.42 22.06
CA ALA A 31 4.48 -30.24 22.38
C ALA A 31 4.18 -29.71 23.78
N GLU A 32 5.15 -29.04 24.38
CA GLU A 32 4.97 -28.38 25.66
C GLU A 32 4.11 -27.13 25.48
N VAL A 33 3.19 -26.87 26.42
CA VAL A 33 2.28 -25.73 26.35
C VAL A 33 2.76 -24.65 27.31
N ASP A 34 2.82 -23.41 26.85
CA ASP A 34 3.21 -22.26 27.65
C ASP A 34 2.09 -21.78 28.61
N GLU A 35 2.36 -20.72 29.37
CA GLU A 35 1.38 -20.08 30.27
C GLU A 35 0.16 -19.49 29.53
N ASP A 36 0.32 -19.11 28.25
CA ASP A 36 -0.71 -18.50 27.40
C ASP A 36 -1.48 -19.57 26.59
N GLY A 37 -1.22 -20.86 26.81
CA GLY A 37 -1.88 -21.96 26.10
C GLY A 37 -1.33 -22.25 24.69
N LYS A 38 -0.16 -21.71 24.34
CA LYS A 38 0.50 -21.91 23.03
C LYS A 38 1.53 -23.02 23.09
N GLU A 39 1.57 -23.81 22.04
CA GLU A 39 2.54 -24.89 21.88
C GLU A 39 3.93 -24.33 21.59
N ILE A 40 4.91 -24.73 22.40
CA ILE A 40 6.32 -24.44 22.24
C ILE A 40 6.89 -25.45 21.27
N ASN A 41 7.43 -24.96 20.15
CA ASN A 41 8.07 -25.82 19.14
C ASN A 41 9.24 -26.61 19.78
N PRO A 42 9.22 -27.96 19.77
CA PRO A 42 10.28 -28.80 20.35
C PRO A 42 11.66 -28.63 19.73
N HIS A 43 11.75 -28.03 18.54
CA HIS A 43 13.01 -27.76 17.87
C HIS A 43 13.70 -26.47 18.33
N ILE A 44 13.08 -25.68 19.21
CA ILE A 44 13.71 -24.51 19.84
C ILE A 44 14.78 -25.01 20.82
N PRO A 45 16.06 -24.60 20.70
CA PRO A 45 17.10 -25.01 21.64
C PRO A 45 16.75 -24.64 23.08
N GLN A 46 17.14 -25.49 24.03
CA GLN A 46 16.82 -25.34 25.45
C GLN A 46 17.23 -23.98 26.04
N PHE A 47 18.37 -23.43 25.61
CA PHE A 47 18.84 -22.12 26.10
C PHE A 47 17.98 -20.93 25.65
N MET A 48 17.14 -21.10 24.61
CA MET A 48 16.20 -20.06 24.18
C MET A 48 14.81 -20.24 24.81
N SER A 49 14.40 -21.46 25.14
CA SER A 49 13.10 -21.74 25.76
C SER A 49 13.12 -21.61 27.29
N ALA A 50 14.26 -21.87 27.94
CA ALA A 50 14.44 -21.73 29.37
C ALA A 50 14.54 -20.25 29.76
N ALA A 51 13.52 -19.75 30.47
CA ALA A 51 13.55 -18.40 31.01
C ALA A 51 14.65 -18.26 32.09
N PRO A 52 15.51 -17.22 32.01
CA PRO A 52 16.50 -16.94 33.03
C PRO A 52 15.89 -16.71 34.42
N TRP A 53 16.63 -17.09 35.47
CA TRP A 53 16.17 -17.04 36.87
C TRP A 53 15.64 -15.67 37.32
N TYR A 54 16.19 -14.58 36.80
CA TYR A 54 15.81 -13.21 37.19
C TYR A 54 14.43 -12.77 36.66
N LEU A 55 13.81 -13.56 35.77
CA LEU A 55 12.45 -13.32 35.27
C LEU A 55 11.38 -14.07 36.08
N ASN A 56 11.78 -14.91 37.05
CA ASN A 56 10.89 -15.68 37.94
C ASN A 56 9.73 -16.37 37.21
N ALA A 57 9.97 -16.88 35.99
CA ALA A 57 8.96 -17.64 35.27
C ALA A 57 8.87 -19.05 35.89
N GLU A 58 7.67 -19.44 36.32
CA GLU A 58 7.42 -20.76 36.93
C GLU A 58 7.28 -21.86 35.87
N ARG A 59 6.89 -21.50 34.64
CA ARG A 59 6.73 -22.43 33.52
C ARG A 59 7.66 -22.10 32.34
N PRO A 60 8.07 -23.11 31.56
CA PRO A 60 8.77 -22.88 30.29
C PRO A 60 7.92 -22.03 29.35
N GLY A 61 8.52 -21.01 28.74
CA GLY A 61 7.77 -20.05 27.92
C GLY A 61 8.65 -19.06 27.18
N LEU A 62 8.20 -18.64 26.00
CA LEU A 62 8.95 -17.76 25.09
C LEU A 62 8.69 -16.27 25.34
N LYS A 63 7.97 -15.92 26.43
CA LYS A 63 7.62 -14.54 26.78
C LYS A 63 8.85 -13.65 26.99
N HIS A 64 9.93 -14.20 27.52
CA HIS A 64 11.18 -13.48 27.75
C HIS A 64 11.94 -13.12 26.46
N GLN A 65 11.69 -13.85 25.37
CA GLN A 65 12.24 -13.54 24.05
C GLN A 65 11.41 -12.49 23.31
N ARG A 66 10.20 -12.20 23.79
CA ARG A 66 9.37 -11.12 23.23
C ARG A 66 9.95 -9.77 23.65
N LYS A 67 9.75 -8.79 22.77
CA LYS A 67 10.16 -7.42 23.03
C LYS A 67 9.39 -6.87 24.24
N TRP A 68 10.09 -6.68 25.35
CA TRP A 68 9.50 -6.21 26.62
C TRP A 68 9.29 -4.70 26.68
N LYS A 69 10.11 -3.93 25.95
CA LYS A 69 9.86 -2.51 25.71
C LYS A 69 9.07 -2.37 24.42
N SER A 70 7.84 -1.87 24.48
CA SER A 70 7.21 -1.31 23.28
C SER A 70 8.17 -0.27 22.68
N ASP A 71 8.22 -0.17 21.35
CA ASP A 71 8.93 0.94 20.73
C ASP A 71 8.47 2.26 21.38
N PRO A 72 9.38 3.24 21.58
CA PRO A 72 8.94 4.58 21.92
C PRO A 72 7.82 4.94 20.94
N ASN A 73 6.73 5.51 21.43
CA ASN A 73 5.62 5.91 20.57
C ASN A 73 6.09 7.08 19.70
N TYR A 74 6.77 6.76 18.59
CA TYR A 74 7.31 7.76 17.68
C TYR A 74 6.15 8.54 17.13
N THR A 75 6.11 9.82 17.48
CA THR A 75 5.00 10.68 17.12
C THR A 75 5.04 10.95 15.62
N LYS A 76 3.93 10.75 14.91
CA LYS A 76 3.83 11.15 13.50
C LYS A 76 3.62 12.66 13.32
N SER A 77 3.45 13.40 14.42
CA SER A 77 3.31 14.85 14.42
C SER A 77 4.63 15.53 14.06
N TRP A 78 4.51 16.67 13.39
CA TRP A 78 5.62 17.53 13.03
C TRP A 78 5.44 18.91 13.65
N TYR A 79 6.53 19.65 13.77
CA TYR A 79 6.54 21.01 14.33
C TYR A 79 5.51 21.92 13.66
N GLU A 80 4.67 22.55 14.46
CA GLU A 80 3.75 23.59 14.00
C GLU A 80 4.53 24.86 13.63
N ARG A 81 4.87 25.00 12.34
CA ARG A 81 5.64 26.16 11.87
C ARG A 81 4.77 27.42 11.82
N GLY A 82 5.26 28.49 12.44
CA GLY A 82 4.62 29.81 12.37
C GLY A 82 3.41 29.99 13.27
N THR A 83 3.11 29.04 14.16
CA THR A 83 2.06 29.21 15.17
C THR A 83 2.52 30.18 16.25
N LYS A 84 1.66 31.15 16.51
CA LYS A 84 1.87 32.23 17.48
C LYS A 84 0.96 31.95 18.67
N ILE A 85 1.51 31.91 19.87
CA ILE A 85 0.74 31.62 21.08
C ILE A 85 0.21 32.93 21.68
N PHE A 86 1.12 33.77 22.16
CA PHE A 86 0.77 34.93 22.97
C PHE A 86 1.58 36.14 22.55
N GLN A 87 0.90 37.28 22.36
CA GLN A 87 1.55 38.55 22.07
C GLN A 87 1.41 39.47 23.26
N ALA A 88 2.55 39.88 23.83
CA ALA A 88 2.57 40.85 24.91
C ALA A 88 2.52 42.29 24.36
N GLU A 89 1.84 43.18 25.08
CA GLU A 89 1.82 44.63 24.75
C GLU A 89 3.02 45.39 25.33
N LYS A 90 3.65 44.84 26.39
CA LYS A 90 4.80 45.43 27.08
C LYS A 90 5.94 44.42 27.20
N TYR A 91 7.17 44.93 27.26
CA TYR A 91 8.36 44.10 27.40
C TYR A 91 8.33 43.35 28.73
N ARG A 92 8.54 42.03 28.68
CA ARG A 92 8.63 41.15 29.84
C ARG A 92 10.10 40.91 30.20
N LYS A 93 10.39 40.82 31.49
CA LYS A 93 11.75 40.48 31.96
C LYS A 93 12.12 39.07 31.50
N GLY A 94 13.28 38.91 30.89
CA GLY A 94 13.73 37.64 30.29
C GLY A 94 13.34 37.47 28.82
N ALA A 95 12.58 38.40 28.24
CA ALA A 95 12.29 38.38 26.81
C ALA A 95 13.50 38.84 26.00
N CYS A 96 13.57 38.40 24.75
CA CYS A 96 14.50 38.88 23.74
C CYS A 96 14.55 40.40 23.74
N GLU A 97 15.73 40.97 23.98
CA GLU A 97 15.87 42.41 24.08
C GLU A 97 15.44 43.11 22.78
N ASN A 98 15.72 42.50 21.63
CA ASN A 98 15.45 43.04 20.30
C ASN A 98 13.95 43.07 19.96
N CYS A 99 13.28 41.92 19.97
CA CYS A 99 11.89 41.77 19.51
C CYS A 99 10.85 41.67 20.62
N GLY A 100 11.23 41.32 21.86
CA GLY A 100 10.32 41.18 22.99
C GLY A 100 9.58 39.84 23.13
N ALA A 101 9.91 38.83 22.29
CA ALA A 101 9.42 37.45 22.48
C ALA A 101 10.21 36.73 23.59
N MET A 102 9.57 35.81 24.30
CA MET A 102 10.19 35.02 25.39
C MET A 102 10.86 33.72 24.92
N THR A 103 10.70 33.33 23.66
CA THR A 103 11.12 32.00 23.17
C THR A 103 12.61 31.89 22.85
N HIS A 104 13.30 33.02 22.68
CA HIS A 104 14.68 33.06 22.23
C HIS A 104 15.44 34.28 22.77
N ASP A 105 16.76 34.25 22.64
CA ASP A 105 17.66 35.32 23.07
C ASP A 105 17.87 36.38 21.96
N ALA A 106 18.41 37.54 22.34
CA ALA A 106 18.72 38.61 21.38
C ALA A 106 19.68 38.19 20.25
N LYS A 107 20.53 37.17 20.47
CA LYS A 107 21.48 36.66 19.46
C LYS A 107 20.84 35.68 18.47
N SER A 108 19.86 34.90 18.91
CA SER A 108 19.10 33.95 18.07
C SER A 108 17.82 34.59 17.49
N CYS A 109 17.68 35.90 17.61
CA CYS A 109 16.54 36.64 17.11
C CYS A 109 16.51 36.65 15.58
N ILE A 110 15.40 36.16 15.01
CA ILE A 110 15.15 36.14 13.56
C ILE A 110 14.78 37.54 13.05
N GLU A 111 14.21 38.37 13.93
CA GLU A 111 13.88 39.74 13.60
C GLU A 111 15.13 40.60 13.40
N ARG A 112 15.06 41.52 12.44
CA ARG A 112 16.16 42.42 12.12
C ARG A 112 16.65 43.14 13.38
N PRO A 113 17.98 43.16 13.67
CA PRO A 113 18.53 43.88 14.81
C PRO A 113 18.16 45.38 14.76
N ARG A 114 17.47 45.86 15.81
CA ARG A 114 17.01 47.24 15.92
C ARG A 114 18.08 48.11 16.58
N LYS A 115 18.19 49.38 16.14
CA LYS A 115 19.06 50.39 16.78
C LYS A 115 18.61 50.69 18.22
N LYS A 116 17.30 50.88 18.40
CA LYS A 116 16.65 50.93 19.72
C LYS A 116 15.81 49.66 19.87
N ARG A 117 16.24 48.81 20.80
CA ARG A 117 15.64 47.48 21.03
C ARG A 117 14.28 47.60 21.75
N ALA A 118 13.42 46.58 21.60
CA ALA A 118 12.10 46.52 22.23
C ALA A 118 12.16 46.67 23.76
N LYS A 119 13.25 46.23 24.40
CA LYS A 119 13.51 46.42 25.84
C LYS A 119 13.35 47.86 26.32
N TRP A 120 13.75 48.84 25.50
CA TRP A 120 13.70 50.27 25.86
C TRP A 120 12.52 51.01 25.25
N THR A 121 12.01 50.56 24.11
CA THR A 121 10.93 51.26 23.41
C THR A 121 9.54 50.70 23.71
N ASN A 122 9.40 49.45 24.18
CA ASN A 122 8.13 48.73 24.31
C ASN A 122 7.27 48.71 23.03
N MET A 123 7.84 49.03 21.87
CA MET A 123 7.13 49.11 20.60
C MET A 123 7.43 47.87 19.74
N HIS A 124 6.42 47.44 18.98
CA HIS A 124 6.50 46.30 18.06
C HIS A 124 7.02 45.03 18.75
N ILE A 125 6.28 44.55 19.74
CA ILE A 125 6.60 43.30 20.45
C ILE A 125 6.13 42.12 19.60
N ALA A 126 7.06 41.21 19.34
CA ALA A 126 6.79 39.98 18.61
C ALA A 126 5.98 38.99 19.48
N PRO A 127 5.08 38.21 18.87
CA PRO A 127 4.39 37.11 19.55
C PRO A 127 5.37 35.99 19.92
N ASP A 128 5.07 35.29 21.01
CA ASP A 128 5.76 34.09 21.45
C ASP A 128 5.43 32.91 20.51
N GLU A 129 6.45 32.13 20.18
CA GLU A 129 6.38 30.93 19.33
C GLU A 129 6.07 29.68 20.17
N LYS A 130 5.52 28.64 19.54
CA LYS A 130 5.33 27.33 20.18
C LYS A 130 6.60 26.50 20.08
N ILE A 131 7.21 26.20 21.22
CA ILE A 131 8.37 25.30 21.30
C ILE A 131 7.85 23.89 21.57
N GLU A 132 8.05 23.00 20.60
CA GLU A 132 7.70 21.59 20.70
C GLU A 132 8.98 20.75 20.62
N THR A 133 8.98 19.57 21.25
CA THR A 133 10.08 18.60 21.16
C THR A 133 9.49 17.23 20.86
N PHE A 134 9.93 16.61 19.77
CA PHE A 134 9.47 15.30 19.32
C PHE A 134 10.63 14.31 19.28
N GLU A 135 10.37 13.08 19.71
CA GLU A 135 11.25 11.94 19.49
C GLU A 135 10.76 11.17 18.27
N LEU A 136 11.60 11.16 17.23
CA LEU A 136 11.31 10.54 15.94
C LEU A 136 12.33 9.45 15.62
N ASP A 137 11.88 8.47 14.85
CA ASP A 137 12.72 7.45 14.24
C ASP A 137 13.78 8.02 13.29
N TYR A 138 14.74 7.17 12.90
CA TYR A 138 15.76 7.52 11.90
C TYR A 138 15.14 8.02 10.58
N ASP A 139 14.12 7.31 10.09
CA ASP A 139 13.39 7.66 8.87
C ASP A 139 12.47 8.85 9.13
N GLY A 140 11.80 8.88 10.30
CA GLY A 140 10.95 10.01 10.70
C GLY A 140 11.69 11.34 10.73
N LYS A 141 12.96 11.39 11.15
CA LYS A 141 13.78 12.62 11.09
C LYS A 141 14.15 13.05 9.68
N ARG A 142 14.23 12.11 8.73
CA ARG A 142 14.72 12.33 7.36
C ARG A 142 13.62 12.37 6.31
N ASP A 143 12.38 12.15 6.71
CA ASP A 143 11.26 12.22 5.79
C ASP A 143 11.17 13.63 5.19
N ARG A 144 11.34 13.68 3.87
CA ARG A 144 11.28 14.91 3.07
C ARG A 144 9.90 15.55 3.14
N TRP A 145 8.87 14.75 3.40
CA TRP A 145 7.47 15.17 3.43
C TRP A 145 6.98 15.52 4.83
N ASN A 146 7.88 15.68 5.79
CA ASN A 146 7.55 16.15 7.13
C ASN A 146 6.89 17.55 7.10
N GLY A 147 5.68 17.64 7.68
CA GLY A 147 4.88 18.86 7.68
C GLY A 147 4.18 19.16 6.36
N TYR A 148 4.03 18.17 5.47
CA TYR A 148 3.25 18.31 4.26
C TYR A 148 1.75 18.45 4.58
N ASP A 149 1.14 19.53 4.11
CA ASP A 149 -0.30 19.74 4.21
C ASP A 149 -1.02 19.04 3.03
N PRO A 150 -1.87 18.03 3.28
CA PRO A 150 -2.62 17.34 2.22
C PRO A 150 -3.48 18.26 1.36
N SER A 151 -3.95 19.39 1.89
CA SER A 151 -4.78 20.34 1.15
C SER A 151 -4.04 20.96 -0.04
N THR A 152 -2.72 21.12 0.07
CA THR A 152 -1.88 21.71 -0.98
C THR A 152 -1.81 20.86 -2.25
N TYR A 153 -2.16 19.57 -2.16
CA TYR A 153 -2.24 18.67 -3.31
C TYR A 153 -3.35 19.09 -4.29
N ALA A 154 -4.37 19.83 -3.83
CA ALA A 154 -5.42 20.37 -4.70
C ALA A 154 -4.84 21.20 -5.86
N ARG A 155 -3.78 21.97 -5.62
CA ARG A 155 -3.10 22.76 -6.67
C ARG A 155 -2.47 21.90 -7.76
N VAL A 156 -2.07 20.67 -7.41
CA VAL A 156 -1.57 19.70 -8.40
C VAL A 156 -2.72 19.21 -9.24
N ILE A 157 -3.84 18.85 -8.62
CA ILE A 157 -5.08 18.42 -9.30
C ILE A 157 -5.54 19.50 -10.29
N GLU A 158 -5.69 20.75 -9.85
CA GLU A 158 -6.08 21.89 -10.69
C GLU A 158 -5.15 22.06 -11.91
N ARG A 159 -3.84 21.91 -11.71
CA ARG A 159 -2.86 21.97 -12.82
C ARG A 159 -3.06 20.85 -13.84
N TYR A 160 -3.42 19.65 -13.37
CA TYR A 160 -3.70 18.53 -14.27
C TYR A 160 -5.03 18.74 -14.99
N GLU A 161 -6.08 19.19 -14.30
CA GLU A 161 -7.39 19.51 -14.87
C GLU A 161 -7.27 20.55 -16.00
N ALA A 162 -6.60 21.68 -15.74
CA ALA A 162 -6.34 22.70 -16.77
C ALA A 162 -5.57 22.13 -17.99
N ARG A 163 -4.67 21.17 -17.77
CA ARG A 163 -3.95 20.49 -18.86
C ARG A 163 -4.87 19.57 -19.66
N TYR A 164 -5.80 18.87 -19.01
CA TYR A 164 -6.78 18.02 -19.69
C TYR A 164 -7.76 18.86 -20.50
N GLU A 165 -8.28 19.96 -19.94
CA GLU A 165 -9.17 20.90 -20.64
C GLU A 165 -8.51 21.48 -21.91
N ALA A 166 -7.25 21.92 -21.81
CA ALA A 166 -6.51 22.43 -22.95
C ALA A 166 -6.31 21.36 -24.06
N LYS A 167 -6.10 20.09 -23.67
CA LYS A 167 -6.01 18.97 -24.63
C LYS A 167 -7.34 18.70 -25.31
N ASP A 168 -8.44 18.73 -24.56
CA ASP A 168 -9.78 18.49 -25.10
C ASP A 168 -10.24 19.64 -26.01
N GLU A 169 -9.92 20.88 -25.67
CA GLU A 169 -10.10 22.02 -26.57
C GLU A 169 -9.27 21.90 -27.85
N ALA A 170 -8.01 21.51 -27.75
CA ALA A 170 -7.17 21.27 -28.93
C ALA A 170 -7.75 20.14 -29.81
N ARG A 171 -8.23 19.04 -29.21
CA ARG A 171 -8.92 17.95 -29.92
C ARG A 171 -10.18 18.46 -30.63
N ARG A 172 -11.01 19.26 -29.95
CA ARG A 172 -12.23 19.86 -30.53
C ARG A 172 -11.92 20.82 -31.68
N LYS A 173 -10.90 21.68 -31.53
CA LYS A 173 -10.46 22.61 -32.59
C LYS A 173 -9.92 21.85 -33.80
N TYR A 174 -9.14 20.80 -33.59
CA TYR A 174 -8.64 19.94 -34.66
C TYR A 174 -9.75 19.24 -35.43
N LEU A 175 -10.75 18.67 -34.75
CA LEU A 175 -11.91 18.05 -35.39
C LEU A 175 -12.71 19.04 -36.24
N LYS A 176 -12.96 20.25 -35.71
CA LYS A 176 -13.63 21.33 -36.46
C LYS A 176 -12.84 21.74 -37.70
N GLN A 177 -11.52 21.88 -37.59
CA GLN A 177 -10.66 22.17 -38.75
C GLN A 177 -10.72 21.06 -39.81
N GLN A 178 -10.78 19.78 -39.40
CA GLN A 178 -10.96 18.68 -40.36
C GLN A 178 -12.33 18.72 -41.04
N GLN A 179 -13.40 19.01 -40.30
CA GLN A 179 -14.75 19.16 -40.87
C GLN A 179 -14.80 20.30 -41.89
N LEU A 180 -14.21 21.47 -41.56
CA LEU A 180 -14.13 22.61 -42.49
C LEU A 180 -13.36 22.27 -43.76
N LYS A 181 -12.19 21.63 -43.65
CA LYS A 181 -11.42 21.18 -44.83
C LYS A 181 -12.22 20.22 -45.72
N LYS A 182 -12.95 19.27 -45.13
CA LYS A 182 -13.83 18.35 -45.89
C LYS A 182 -14.96 19.09 -46.60
N LEU A 183 -15.54 20.13 -45.97
CA LEU A 183 -16.58 20.95 -46.60
C LEU A 183 -16.01 21.82 -47.73
N GLU A 184 -14.82 22.39 -47.56
CA GLU A 184 -14.10 23.12 -48.62
C GLU A 184 -13.77 22.20 -49.81
N GLU A 185 -13.24 21.00 -49.55
CA GLU A 185 -12.99 19.97 -50.58
C GLU A 185 -14.29 19.57 -51.31
N LYS A 186 -15.41 19.39 -50.59
CA LYS A 186 -16.71 19.10 -51.20
C LYS A 186 -17.23 20.26 -52.05
N ASN A 187 -17.18 21.50 -51.56
CA ASN A 187 -17.59 22.67 -52.34
C ASN A 187 -16.74 22.87 -53.59
N SER A 188 -15.42 22.65 -53.50
CA SER A 188 -14.54 22.68 -54.68
C SER A 188 -14.82 21.55 -55.69
N LYS A 189 -15.40 20.43 -55.26
CA LYS A 189 -15.88 19.35 -56.14
C LYS A 189 -17.26 19.63 -56.76
N ILE A 190 -18.14 20.37 -56.09
CA ILE A 190 -19.50 20.67 -56.57
C ILE A 190 -19.49 21.66 -57.75
N GLU A 191 -18.47 22.51 -57.89
CA GLU A 191 -18.30 23.33 -59.11
C GLU A 191 -17.77 22.56 -60.33
N GLY A 192 -17.50 21.25 -60.19
CA GLY A 192 -16.94 20.41 -61.25
C GLY A 192 -17.92 19.48 -61.95
N GLU A 193 -18.96 18.95 -61.29
CA GLU A 193 -19.95 18.04 -61.89
C GLU A 193 -21.07 17.77 -60.87
N GLY A 194 -22.33 17.96 -61.27
CA GLY A 194 -23.48 17.72 -60.40
C GLY A 194 -23.92 16.25 -60.43
N GLU A 195 -23.89 15.57 -59.27
CA GLU A 195 -24.86 14.53 -58.90
C GLU A 195 -24.73 14.16 -57.41
N GLY A 196 -25.87 13.83 -56.80
CA GLY A 196 -26.05 13.63 -55.37
C GLY A 196 -25.29 12.44 -54.76
N GLY A 197 -24.92 12.58 -53.49
CA GLY A 197 -24.32 11.51 -52.70
C GLY A 197 -24.57 11.73 -51.21
N GLU A 198 -25.37 10.83 -50.64
CA GLU A 198 -25.92 10.84 -49.29
C GLU A 198 -24.91 10.98 -48.14
N VAL A 199 -25.47 11.55 -47.06
CA VAL A 199 -24.95 11.65 -45.70
C VAL A 199 -24.41 10.30 -45.23
N SER A 200 -23.09 10.20 -45.01
CA SER A 200 -22.50 9.04 -44.34
C SER A 200 -21.50 9.47 -43.26
N ASP A 201 -21.96 9.23 -42.05
CA ASP A 201 -21.25 8.85 -40.83
C ASP A 201 -20.37 9.89 -40.11
N GLU A 202 -21.02 10.70 -39.27
CA GLU A 202 -20.41 11.45 -38.15
C GLU A 202 -19.77 10.51 -37.09
N GLY A 203 -20.08 9.21 -37.09
CA GLY A 203 -19.53 8.22 -36.15
C GLY A 203 -18.10 7.78 -36.42
N ASP A 204 -17.66 7.76 -37.68
CA ASP A 204 -16.36 7.18 -38.08
C ASP A 204 -15.19 8.17 -37.93
N ALA A 205 -15.45 9.48 -38.01
CA ALA A 205 -14.42 10.50 -37.89
C ALA A 205 -13.81 10.59 -36.47
N LEU A 206 -14.63 10.40 -35.42
CA LEU A 206 -14.16 10.36 -34.03
C LEU A 206 -13.31 9.12 -33.75
N LYS A 207 -13.65 7.98 -34.34
CA LYS A 207 -12.95 6.69 -34.20
C LYS A 207 -11.59 6.69 -34.92
N LEU A 208 -11.50 7.35 -36.07
CA LEU A 208 -10.26 7.53 -36.85
C LEU A 208 -9.22 8.44 -36.17
N VAL A 209 -9.66 9.44 -35.42
CA VAL A 209 -8.73 10.32 -34.67
C VAL A 209 -8.17 9.60 -33.43
N GLU A 210 -8.96 8.75 -32.79
CA GLU A 210 -8.50 7.94 -31.64
C GLU A 210 -7.52 6.84 -32.05
N SER A 211 -7.74 6.21 -33.21
CA SER A 211 -6.82 5.22 -33.78
C SER A 211 -5.51 5.85 -34.29
N LYS A 212 -5.53 7.05 -34.88
CA LYS A 212 -4.31 7.80 -35.26
C LYS A 212 -3.53 8.34 -34.05
N GLN A 213 -4.20 8.71 -32.95
CA GLN A 213 -3.53 9.10 -31.70
C GLN A 213 -2.79 7.91 -31.05
N MET A 214 -3.37 6.70 -31.13
CA MET A 214 -2.74 5.44 -30.71
C MET A 214 -1.55 5.03 -31.59
N GLU A 215 -1.52 5.46 -32.86
CA GLU A 215 -0.37 5.28 -33.76
C GLU A 215 0.76 6.30 -33.50
N LEU A 216 0.45 7.57 -33.23
CA LEU A 216 1.48 8.58 -32.97
C LEU A 216 2.12 8.46 -31.57
N SER A 217 1.42 7.88 -30.61
CA SER A 217 1.98 7.56 -29.28
C SER A 217 2.77 6.23 -29.27
N LYS A 218 2.66 5.42 -30.33
CA LYS A 218 3.56 4.32 -30.67
C LYS A 218 4.74 4.80 -31.50
N VAL A 219 5.45 5.84 -31.06
CA VAL A 219 6.85 6.00 -31.46
C VAL A 219 7.59 4.82 -30.82
N GLU A 220 7.65 3.71 -31.54
CA GLU A 220 8.50 2.56 -31.24
C GLU A 220 9.93 3.08 -31.19
N ARG A 221 10.40 3.36 -29.97
CA ARG A 221 11.82 3.56 -29.70
C ARG A 221 12.48 2.22 -30.01
N ARG A 222 12.91 2.05 -31.27
CA ARG A 222 13.59 0.86 -31.77
C ARG A 222 14.95 0.76 -31.06
N VAL A 223 14.96 0.17 -29.87
CA VAL A 223 16.19 -0.21 -29.18
C VAL A 223 16.76 -1.39 -29.96
N ARG A 224 17.74 -1.10 -30.82
CA ARG A 224 18.52 -2.12 -31.51
C ARG A 224 19.39 -2.83 -30.46
N THR A 225 18.97 -4.01 -30.02
CA THR A 225 19.87 -4.97 -29.38
C THR A 225 20.73 -5.62 -30.47
N THR A 226 22.02 -5.80 -30.22
CA THR A 226 23.07 -6.27 -31.16
C THR A 226 22.89 -7.70 -31.68
N GLY A 227 21.84 -8.43 -31.27
CA GLY A 227 21.67 -9.86 -31.51
C GLY A 227 20.51 -10.27 -32.41
N GLY A 228 20.04 -9.43 -33.34
CA GLY A 228 19.17 -9.87 -34.44
C GLY A 228 17.87 -10.62 -34.07
N GLY A 229 17.36 -10.41 -32.85
CA GLY A 229 16.09 -10.97 -32.38
C GLY A 229 14.91 -10.13 -32.88
N SER A 230 13.83 -10.81 -33.26
CA SER A 230 12.60 -10.22 -33.80
C SER A 230 12.17 -8.95 -33.06
N THR A 231 11.85 -7.90 -33.82
CA THR A 231 11.22 -6.65 -33.35
C THR A 231 9.75 -6.88 -32.96
N GLY A 232 9.49 -7.89 -32.13
CA GLY A 232 8.22 -8.06 -31.45
C GLY A 232 8.34 -7.34 -30.12
N SER A 233 7.50 -6.32 -29.91
CA SER A 233 7.20 -5.76 -28.60
C SER A 233 7.26 -6.85 -27.53
N VAL A 234 8.09 -6.66 -26.49
CA VAL A 234 8.14 -7.54 -25.31
C VAL A 234 6.77 -7.45 -24.64
N ARG A 235 5.81 -8.23 -25.15
CA ARG A 235 4.50 -8.36 -24.52
C ARG A 235 4.74 -9.05 -23.18
N ASN A 236 4.23 -8.47 -22.10
CA ASN A 236 4.25 -9.13 -20.80
C ASN A 236 3.71 -10.55 -20.95
N LEU A 237 4.50 -11.54 -20.54
CA LEU A 237 4.16 -12.97 -20.69
C LEU A 237 2.96 -13.38 -19.84
N ARG A 238 2.62 -12.58 -18.82
CA ARG A 238 1.42 -12.77 -18.01
C ARG A 238 0.18 -12.37 -18.81
N ILE A 239 -0.71 -13.33 -18.99
CA ILE A 239 -2.06 -13.15 -19.52
C ILE A 239 -2.84 -12.28 -18.52
N ARG A 240 -3.51 -11.22 -18.99
CA ARG A 240 -4.20 -10.25 -18.12
C ARG A 240 -5.60 -10.73 -17.74
N GLU A 241 -6.18 -11.56 -18.59
CA GLU A 241 -7.50 -12.17 -18.46
C GLU A 241 -7.53 -13.21 -17.32
N ASP A 242 -6.38 -13.84 -17.05
CA ASP A 242 -6.23 -14.83 -15.98
C ASP A 242 -5.92 -14.15 -14.64
N ILE A 243 -6.92 -14.11 -13.77
CA ILE A 243 -6.78 -13.63 -12.40
C ILE A 243 -5.95 -14.62 -11.58
N ALA A 244 -5.02 -14.12 -10.76
CA ALA A 244 -4.23 -14.97 -9.89
C ALA A 244 -5.10 -15.56 -8.77
N LYS A 245 -4.83 -16.81 -8.38
CA LYS A 245 -5.71 -17.55 -7.45
C LYS A 245 -5.93 -16.86 -6.09
N TYR A 246 -4.90 -16.23 -5.54
CA TYR A 246 -4.96 -15.48 -4.28
C TYR A 246 -5.64 -14.10 -4.40
N LEU A 247 -6.06 -13.69 -5.59
CA LEU A 247 -6.80 -12.45 -5.83
C LEU A 247 -8.29 -12.68 -6.05
N PHE A 248 -8.77 -13.93 -6.04
CA PHE A 248 -10.22 -14.21 -6.14
C PHE A 248 -10.97 -13.74 -4.89
N ASN A 249 -10.39 -13.93 -3.71
CA ASN A 249 -10.91 -13.40 -2.45
C ASN A 249 -9.75 -12.72 -1.68
N LEU A 250 -9.94 -11.47 -1.28
CA LEU A 250 -8.94 -10.66 -0.58
C LEU A 250 -9.03 -10.79 0.95
N ASP A 251 -10.04 -11.49 1.46
CA ASP A 251 -10.19 -11.74 2.88
C ASP A 251 -9.07 -12.65 3.40
N CYS A 252 -8.42 -12.26 4.50
CA CYS A 252 -7.27 -12.96 5.06
C CYS A 252 -7.57 -14.40 5.49
N ASN A 253 -8.84 -14.69 5.80
CA ASN A 253 -9.30 -16.00 6.30
C ASN A 253 -10.04 -16.82 5.22
N SER A 254 -9.91 -16.45 3.94
CA SER A 254 -10.63 -17.11 2.85
C SER A 254 -10.10 -18.53 2.60
N ALA A 255 -9.14 -18.68 1.69
CA ALA A 255 -8.56 -19.97 1.36
C ALA A 255 -7.04 -19.87 1.26
N TYR A 256 -6.36 -20.90 1.76
CA TYR A 256 -4.92 -20.94 1.78
C TYR A 256 -4.35 -21.17 0.37
N TYR A 257 -3.59 -20.18 -0.11
CA TYR A 257 -2.77 -20.27 -1.31
C TYR A 257 -1.34 -20.66 -0.94
N ASP A 258 -0.82 -21.76 -1.50
CA ASP A 258 0.60 -22.09 -1.39
C ASP A 258 1.39 -21.43 -2.54
N PRO A 259 2.20 -20.39 -2.28
CA PRO A 259 2.95 -19.70 -3.32
C PRO A 259 4.08 -20.55 -3.93
N LYS A 260 4.53 -21.61 -3.24
CA LYS A 260 5.61 -22.48 -3.72
C LYS A 260 5.12 -23.40 -4.83
N SER A 261 4.02 -24.11 -4.57
CA SER A 261 3.39 -25.03 -5.53
C SER A 261 2.38 -24.35 -6.45
N ARG A 262 1.97 -23.11 -6.13
CA ARG A 262 0.97 -22.31 -6.87
C ARG A 262 -0.42 -22.96 -6.92
N SER A 263 -0.78 -23.71 -5.88
CA SER A 263 -2.10 -24.35 -5.73
C SER A 263 -2.91 -23.73 -4.59
N MET A 264 -4.23 -23.65 -4.78
CA MET A 264 -5.19 -23.40 -3.70
C MET A 264 -5.59 -24.74 -3.09
N ARG A 265 -5.81 -24.77 -1.77
CA ARG A 265 -6.30 -25.98 -1.08
C ARG A 265 -7.81 -26.04 -0.97
N GLU A 266 -8.42 -24.90 -0.68
CA GLU A 266 -9.86 -24.73 -0.49
C GLU A 266 -10.40 -23.72 -1.50
N ASP A 267 -11.72 -23.75 -1.72
CA ASP A 267 -12.38 -22.79 -2.60
C ASP A 267 -12.38 -21.39 -1.95
N PRO A 268 -11.85 -20.35 -2.62
CA PRO A 268 -11.91 -18.99 -2.10
C PRO A 268 -13.32 -18.41 -2.02
N LEU A 269 -14.32 -19.02 -2.68
CA LEU A 269 -15.72 -18.57 -2.68
C LEU A 269 -16.68 -19.72 -2.30
N PRO A 270 -16.70 -20.14 -1.02
CA PRO A 270 -17.51 -21.27 -0.58
C PRO A 270 -19.03 -21.01 -0.66
N ASP A 271 -19.45 -19.75 -0.51
CA ASP A 271 -20.87 -19.34 -0.50
C ASP A 271 -21.39 -18.94 -1.89
N ALA A 272 -20.53 -18.96 -2.92
CA ALA A 272 -20.93 -18.60 -4.28
C ALA A 272 -21.57 -19.79 -5.01
N ASP A 273 -22.39 -19.50 -6.01
CA ASP A 273 -23.02 -20.53 -6.84
C ASP A 273 -21.97 -21.50 -7.41
N PRO A 274 -22.23 -22.82 -7.38
CA PRO A 274 -21.24 -23.86 -7.72
C PRO A 274 -20.68 -23.76 -9.15
N GLY A 275 -21.38 -23.06 -10.06
CA GLY A 275 -20.91 -22.79 -11.42
C GLY A 275 -19.78 -21.75 -11.53
N VAL A 276 -19.65 -20.86 -10.54
CA VAL A 276 -18.58 -19.85 -10.46
C VAL A 276 -17.38 -20.42 -9.71
N SER A 277 -17.64 -21.19 -8.65
CA SER A 277 -16.68 -21.97 -7.85
C SER A 277 -15.84 -22.96 -8.71
N CYS A 278 -16.47 -23.80 -9.55
CA CYS A 278 -15.74 -24.82 -10.33
C CYS A 278 -14.72 -24.23 -11.35
N ARG A 279 -14.82 -22.96 -11.75
CA ARG A 279 -13.81 -22.34 -12.64
C ARG A 279 -12.49 -22.05 -11.92
N VAL A 280 -12.54 -21.83 -10.62
CA VAL A 280 -11.37 -21.51 -9.79
C VAL A 280 -10.56 -22.77 -9.44
N PHE A 281 -11.24 -23.90 -9.34
CA PHE A 281 -10.66 -25.20 -8.97
C PHE A 281 -10.21 -26.09 -10.13
N SER A 282 -10.38 -25.65 -11.38
CA SER A 282 -10.09 -26.48 -12.55
C SER A 282 -8.58 -26.67 -12.78
N LEU A 283 -8.02 -27.64 -12.06
CA LEU A 283 -7.04 -28.60 -12.54
C LEU A 283 -7.43 -29.96 -11.95
N LYS A 284 -8.29 -30.68 -12.67
CA LYS A 284 -8.56 -32.14 -12.58
C LYS A 284 -8.87 -32.68 -11.16
N SER A 285 -10.14 -32.77 -10.75
CA SER A 285 -10.60 -33.96 -9.97
C SER A 285 -12.07 -34.02 -9.57
N THR A 286 -12.84 -32.93 -9.44
CA THR A 286 -14.12 -33.02 -8.71
C THR A 286 -15.40 -32.65 -9.48
N CYS A 287 -15.33 -31.94 -10.62
CA CYS A 287 -16.55 -31.48 -11.31
C CYS A 287 -17.19 -32.54 -12.27
N THR A 288 -16.70 -33.79 -12.33
CA THR A 288 -17.24 -34.84 -13.23
C THR A 288 -18.38 -35.69 -12.65
N ASN A 289 -18.65 -35.62 -11.34
CA ASN A 289 -19.59 -36.56 -10.70
C ASN A 289 -21.02 -36.05 -10.50
N LEU A 290 -21.32 -34.78 -10.81
CA LEU A 290 -22.69 -34.26 -10.71
C LEU A 290 -23.47 -34.26 -12.03
N TRP A 291 -22.78 -34.21 -13.18
CA TRP A 291 -23.43 -34.19 -14.50
C TRP A 291 -23.95 -35.56 -14.96
N VAL A 292 -23.42 -36.67 -14.43
CA VAL A 292 -23.85 -38.03 -14.81
C VAL A 292 -25.19 -38.43 -14.16
N LYS A 293 -25.70 -37.67 -13.18
CA LYS A 293 -26.92 -38.03 -12.43
C LYS A 293 -28.21 -37.36 -12.94
N ILE A 294 -28.12 -36.36 -13.83
CA ILE A 294 -29.29 -35.63 -14.32
C ILE A 294 -29.84 -36.23 -15.63
N ASP A 295 -29.02 -36.91 -16.43
CA ASP A 295 -29.45 -37.49 -17.72
C ASP A 295 -30.28 -38.78 -17.62
N LYS A 296 -30.48 -39.35 -16.42
CA LYS A 296 -31.29 -40.56 -16.22
C LYS A 296 -32.77 -40.31 -15.92
N TYR A 297 -33.22 -39.07 -15.76
CA TYR A 297 -34.61 -38.76 -15.33
C TYR A 297 -35.48 -38.00 -16.36
N VAL A 298 -35.03 -37.82 -17.60
CA VAL A 298 -35.79 -37.05 -18.62
C VAL A 298 -36.46 -37.92 -19.70
N ASN A 299 -36.32 -39.26 -19.66
CA ASN A 299 -36.86 -40.15 -20.69
C ASN A 299 -37.96 -41.12 -20.21
N MET A 300 -38.86 -40.68 -19.33
CA MET A 300 -39.97 -41.54 -18.87
C MET A 300 -41.36 -40.90 -18.75
N TYR A 301 -41.70 -39.85 -19.52
CA TYR A 301 -43.10 -39.44 -19.70
C TYR A 301 -43.37 -38.84 -21.08
N LYS A 302 -43.61 -39.72 -22.07
CA LYS A 302 -44.34 -39.42 -23.31
C LYS A 302 -45.08 -40.69 -23.77
N PHE A 303 -46.10 -41.05 -23.00
CA PHE A 303 -47.21 -41.91 -23.42
C PHE A 303 -48.40 -41.59 -22.52
N PHE A 304 -49.15 -40.55 -22.92
CA PHE A 304 -50.61 -40.37 -22.91
C PHE A 304 -50.91 -38.90 -23.21
#